data_AF-A0A3D2GE39-F1
#
_entry.id   AF-A0A3D2GE39-F1
#
_cell.length_a   1.000
_cell.length_b   1.000
_cell.length_c   1.000
_cell.angle_alpha   90.00
_cell.angle_beta   90.00
_cell.angle_gamma   90.00
#
_symmetry.space_group_name_H-M   'P 1'
#
loop_
_entity.id
_entity.type
_entity.pdbx_description
1 polymer ?
#
loop_
_entity_poly.entity_id
_entity_poly.type
_entity_poly.pdbx_seq_one_letter_code
_entity_poly.pdbx_strand_id
1 'polypeptide(L)'
;MEKSGIDRKEIFLASKVWIEHFDYEECKKSVLESMEKLRTDYLDLMLLHQPFGDTYGAWRALEELYEAGKLRTIGISNHYVDRMVEFSNFTRIKPMVNQMEVHPLFDFIVSQE
;
A
#
# COMPACT_ATOMS: atom_id res chain seq x y z
N MET A 1 -1.64 18.05 8.29
CA MET A 1 -1.25 17.55 9.63
C MET A 1 -0.70 18.68 10.50
N GLU A 2 0.34 19.41 10.06
CA GLU A 2 0.97 20.51 10.83
C GLU A 2 -0.03 21.50 11.48
N LYS A 3 -1.04 21.97 10.73
CA LYS A 3 -2.04 22.92 11.24
C LYS A 3 -3.04 22.34 12.25
N SER A 4 -3.10 21.02 12.42
CA SER A 4 -4.06 20.38 13.33
C SER A 4 -3.65 20.47 14.80
N GLY A 5 -2.36 20.70 15.09
CA GLY A 5 -1.81 20.66 16.44
C GLY A 5 -1.73 19.25 17.06
N ILE A 6 -2.14 18.20 16.34
CA ILE A 6 -2.08 16.80 16.78
C ILE A 6 -0.67 16.26 16.52
N ASP A 7 -0.10 15.54 17.49
CA ASP A 7 1.19 14.86 17.33
C ASP A 7 1.11 13.87 16.16
N ARG A 8 2.15 13.85 15.31
CA ARG A 8 2.22 12.94 14.15
C ARG A 8 2.00 11.49 14.54
N LYS A 9 2.45 11.05 15.73
CA LYS A 9 2.30 9.67 16.21
C LYS A 9 0.86 9.28 16.56
N GLU A 10 -0.02 10.26 16.72
CA GLU A 10 -1.45 10.05 17.01
C GLU A 10 -2.30 10.00 15.72
N ILE A 11 -1.69 10.25 14.56
CA ILE A 11 -2.33 10.19 13.26
C ILE A 11 -1.90 8.90 12.57
N PHE A 12 -2.85 8.10 12.10
CA PHE A 12 -2.56 7.01 11.17
C PHE A 12 -2.68 7.52 9.73
N LEU A 13 -1.56 7.64 9.01
CA LEU A 13 -1.51 8.14 7.65
C LEU A 13 -1.30 7.02 6.64
N ALA A 14 -2.30 6.82 5.79
CA ALA A 14 -2.26 5.89 4.67
C ALA A 14 -2.10 6.62 3.33
N SER A 15 -1.32 6.04 2.41
CA SER A 15 -1.22 6.49 1.02
C SER A 15 -1.13 5.30 0.07
N LYS A 16 -1.14 5.55 -1.24
CA LYS A 16 -1.15 4.52 -2.28
C LYS A 16 -0.24 4.86 -3.44
N VAL A 17 0.44 3.85 -3.98
CA VAL A 17 1.18 3.94 -5.25
C VAL A 17 0.20 3.80 -6.40
N TRP A 18 0.23 4.73 -7.35
CA TRP A 18 -0.59 4.67 -8.57
C TRP A 18 0.03 3.73 -9.61
N ILE A 19 -0.80 3.11 -10.45
CA ILE A 19 -0.43 2.05 -11.41
C ILE A 19 0.72 2.43 -12.35
N GLU A 20 0.86 3.72 -12.69
CA GLU A 20 1.92 4.22 -13.58
C GLU A 20 3.33 4.09 -12.99
N HIS A 21 3.45 3.88 -11.67
CA HIS A 21 4.73 3.79 -10.95
C HIS A 21 4.98 2.38 -10.40
N PHE A 22 4.54 1.34 -11.11
CA PHE A 22 4.62 -0.04 -10.60
C PHE A 22 5.93 -0.77 -10.92
N ASP A 23 6.85 -0.20 -11.66
CA ASP A 23 8.21 -0.74 -11.64
C ASP A 23 8.89 -0.43 -10.30
N TYR A 24 9.96 -1.17 -9.98
CA TYR A 24 10.65 -1.08 -8.69
C TYR A 24 11.19 0.34 -8.38
N GLU A 25 11.85 0.99 -9.35
CA GLU A 25 12.50 2.28 -9.13
C GLU A 25 11.49 3.42 -9.06
N GLU A 26 10.52 3.47 -9.99
CA GLU A 26 9.47 4.49 -9.96
C GLU A 26 8.53 4.31 -8.76
N CYS A 27 8.28 3.06 -8.32
CA CYS A 27 7.54 2.82 -7.08
C CYS A 27 8.24 3.49 -5.91
N LYS A 28 9.53 3.18 -5.71
CA LYS A 28 10.34 3.73 -4.62
C LYS A 28 10.36 5.26 -4.65
N LYS A 29 10.60 5.83 -5.83
CA LYS A 29 10.58 7.28 -6.06
C LYS A 29 9.22 7.89 -5.73
N SER A 30 8.12 7.31 -6.21
CA SER A 30 6.77 7.82 -5.96
C SER A 30 6.39 7.82 -4.48
N VAL A 31 6.86 6.83 -3.72
CA VAL A 31 6.66 6.75 -2.26
C VAL A 31 7.42 7.87 -1.57
N LEU A 32 8.69 8.06 -1.91
CA LEU A 32 9.53 9.11 -1.33
C LEU A 32 9.00 10.51 -1.67
N GLU A 33 8.55 10.74 -2.90
CA GLU A 33 7.88 11.98 -3.30
C GLU A 33 6.57 12.20 -2.52
N SER A 34 5.80 11.14 -2.28
CA SER A 34 4.57 11.23 -1.47
C SER A 34 4.90 11.63 -0.04
N MET A 35 5.96 11.06 0.55
CA MET A 35 6.43 11.43 1.89
C MET A 35 6.90 12.89 1.96
N GLU A 36 7.59 13.38 0.94
CA GLU A 36 7.99 14.79 0.83
C GLU A 36 6.76 15.71 0.77
N LYS A 37 5.80 15.41 -0.12
CA LYS A 37 4.54 16.18 -0.27
C LYS A 37 3.71 16.17 1.01
N LEU A 38 3.67 15.04 1.71
CA LEU A 38 2.98 14.86 2.98
C LEU A 38 3.77 15.40 4.17
N ARG A 39 5.05 15.77 3.97
CA ARG A 39 5.99 16.28 4.96
C ARG A 39 6.11 15.36 6.18
N THR A 40 6.45 14.10 5.92
CA THR A 40 6.59 13.10 6.99
C THR A 40 7.75 12.14 6.73
N ASP A 41 8.41 11.72 7.81
CA ASP A 41 9.54 10.79 7.74
C ASP A 41 9.11 9.31 7.66
N TYR A 42 7.82 9.03 7.90
CA TYR A 42 7.25 7.69 7.78
C TYR A 42 5.76 7.72 7.41
N LEU A 43 5.30 6.64 6.79
CA LEU A 43 3.88 6.36 6.57
C LEU A 43 3.45 5.15 7.38
N ASP A 44 2.22 5.21 7.90
CA ASP A 44 1.66 4.13 8.71
C ASP A 44 1.21 2.96 7.81
N LEU A 45 0.72 3.28 6.61
CA LEU A 45 0.32 2.30 5.60
C LEU A 45 0.62 2.81 4.19
N MET A 46 1.29 1.98 3.39
CA MET A 46 1.40 2.17 1.94
C MET A 46 0.77 1.01 1.19
N LEU A 47 -0.08 1.32 0.20
CA LEU A 47 -0.78 0.32 -0.59
C LEU A 47 -0.38 0.36 -2.07
N LEU A 48 -0.29 -0.80 -2.72
CA LEU A 48 -0.44 -0.88 -4.17
C LEU A 48 -1.91 -0.66 -4.52
N HIS A 49 -2.23 0.39 -5.30
CA HIS A 49 -3.64 0.80 -5.50
C HIS A 49 -4.43 -0.16 -6.39
N GLN A 50 -3.80 -0.88 -7.31
CA GLN A 50 -4.47 -1.76 -8.27
C GLN A 50 -3.68 -3.07 -8.48
N PRO A 51 -4.32 -4.18 -8.89
CA PRO A 51 -3.67 -5.47 -9.13
C PRO A 51 -3.11 -5.62 -10.56
N PHE A 52 -2.61 -4.53 -11.16
CA PHE A 52 -2.20 -4.50 -12.57
C PHE A 52 -0.76 -3.99 -12.72
N GLY A 53 -0.10 -4.35 -13.82
CA GLY A 53 1.30 -3.97 -14.07
C GLY A 53 2.30 -4.84 -13.31
N ASP A 54 3.51 -4.33 -13.09
CA ASP A 54 4.57 -5.04 -12.36
C ASP A 54 4.36 -4.97 -10.84
N THR A 55 3.26 -5.54 -10.35
CA THR A 55 2.94 -5.55 -8.91
C THR A 55 4.06 -6.14 -8.07
N TYR A 56 4.80 -7.13 -8.56
CA TYR A 56 5.92 -7.76 -7.86
C TYR A 56 7.15 -6.83 -7.79
N GLY A 57 7.45 -6.07 -8.85
CA GLY A 57 8.48 -5.03 -8.85
C GLY A 57 8.20 -3.94 -7.84
N ALA A 58 7.01 -3.35 -7.90
CA ALA A 58 6.55 -2.38 -6.91
C ALA A 58 6.60 -2.95 -5.49
N TRP A 59 6.17 -4.19 -5.30
CA TRP A 59 6.17 -4.81 -3.97
C TRP A 59 7.56 -4.94 -3.38
N ARG A 60 8.56 -5.35 -4.16
CA ARG A 60 9.96 -5.41 -3.70
C ARG A 60 10.47 -4.04 -3.23
N ALA A 61 10.03 -2.96 -3.87
CA ALA A 61 10.36 -1.60 -3.42
C ALA A 61 9.67 -1.25 -2.10
N LEU A 62 8.40 -1.63 -1.94
CA LEU A 62 7.69 -1.46 -0.67
C LEU A 62 8.31 -2.29 0.47
N GLU A 63 8.74 -3.52 0.21
CA GLU A 63 9.44 -4.37 1.17
C GLU A 63 10.73 -3.70 1.67
N GLU A 64 11.54 -3.15 0.76
CA GLU A 64 12.78 -2.44 1.14
C GLU A 64 12.49 -1.20 1.98
N LEU A 65 11.50 -0.39 1.58
CA LEU A 65 11.13 0.82 2.33
C LEU A 65 10.53 0.51 3.70
N TYR A 66 9.84 -0.63 3.84
CA TYR A 66 9.38 -1.16 5.11
C TYR A 66 10.55 -1.56 6.01
N GLU A 67 11.53 -2.30 5.49
CA GLU A 67 12.72 -2.68 6.27
C GLU A 67 13.58 -1.48 6.66
N ALA A 68 13.62 -0.45 5.82
CA ALA A 68 14.27 0.83 6.13
C ALA A 68 13.50 1.68 7.17
N GLY A 69 12.33 1.23 7.63
CA GLY A 69 11.51 1.92 8.63
C GLY A 69 10.74 3.14 8.12
N LYS A 70 10.75 3.38 6.80
CA LYS A 70 9.98 4.47 6.16
C LYS A 70 8.48 4.13 6.07
N LEU A 71 8.15 2.85 5.98
CA LEU A 71 6.79 2.35 5.98
C LEU A 71 6.59 1.46 7.20
N ARG A 72 5.55 1.71 8.00
CA ARG A 72 5.21 0.86 9.16
C ARG A 72 4.41 -0.37 8.76
N THR A 73 3.66 -0.28 7.67
CA THR A 73 2.81 -1.34 7.13
C THR A 73 2.79 -1.23 5.61
N ILE A 74 2.82 -2.38 4.93
CA ILE A 74 2.62 -2.46 3.47
C ILE A 74 1.45 -3.37 3.16
N GLY A 75 0.67 -3.01 2.15
CA GLY A 75 -0.54 -3.74 1.77
C GLY A 75 -0.91 -3.55 0.31
N ILE A 76 -2.02 -4.15 -0.07
CA ILE A 76 -2.58 -4.13 -1.41
C ILE A 76 -3.98 -3.51 -1.38
N SER A 77 -4.52 -3.18 -2.55
CA SER A 77 -5.89 -2.72 -2.73
C SER A 77 -6.48 -3.39 -3.96
N ASN A 78 -7.77 -3.68 -3.94
CA ASN A 78 -8.51 -4.23 -5.08
C ASN A 78 -8.01 -5.62 -5.56
N HIS A 79 -7.42 -6.41 -4.66
CA HIS A 79 -7.02 -7.79 -4.96
C HIS A 79 -8.12 -8.76 -4.51
N TYR A 80 -8.75 -9.45 -5.46
CA TYR A 80 -9.65 -10.57 -5.16
C TYR A 80 -8.88 -11.75 -4.53
N VAL A 81 -9.59 -12.69 -3.92
CA VAL A 81 -9.03 -13.76 -3.07
C VAL A 81 -7.99 -14.59 -3.82
N ASP A 82 -8.27 -14.97 -5.06
CA ASP A 82 -7.36 -15.72 -5.92
C ASP A 82 -6.03 -14.96 -6.14
N ARG A 83 -6.12 -13.68 -6.52
CA ARG A 83 -4.96 -12.81 -6.74
C ARG A 83 -4.20 -12.52 -5.46
N MET A 84 -4.90 -12.28 -4.35
CA MET A 84 -4.29 -12.05 -3.05
C MET A 84 -3.51 -13.27 -2.57
N VAL A 85 -4.07 -14.48 -2.73
CA VAL A 85 -3.42 -15.73 -2.35
C VAL A 85 -2.20 -16.00 -3.24
N GLU A 86 -2.33 -15.85 -4.56
CA GLU A 86 -1.21 -15.93 -5.49
C GLU A 86 -0.09 -14.98 -5.07
N PHE A 87 -0.40 -13.69 -4.94
CA PHE A 87 0.55 -12.65 -4.61
C PHE A 87 1.25 -12.90 -3.26
N SER A 88 0.50 -13.35 -2.25
CA SER A 88 1.04 -13.66 -0.92
C SER A 88 1.99 -14.85 -0.89
N ASN A 89 1.91 -15.76 -1.89
CA ASN A 89 2.80 -16.91 -1.99
C ASN A 89 4.14 -16.59 -2.69
N PHE A 90 4.17 -15.53 -3.51
CA PHE A 90 5.36 -15.13 -4.27
C PHE A 90 6.04 -13.87 -3.72
N THR A 91 5.57 -13.33 -2.60
CA THR A 91 6.15 -12.19 -1.91
C THR A 91 6.77 -12.61 -0.58
N ARG A 92 7.85 -11.95 -0.18
CA ARG A 92 8.61 -12.33 1.03
C ARG A 92 7.92 -11.79 2.27
N ILE A 93 7.45 -10.55 2.23
CA ILE A 93 6.59 -9.96 3.24
C ILE A 93 5.16 -10.05 2.74
N LYS A 94 4.32 -10.81 3.46
CA LYS A 94 2.91 -10.95 3.12
C LYS A 94 2.18 -9.60 3.26
N PRO A 95 1.28 -9.25 2.33
CA PRO A 95 0.44 -8.06 2.48
C PRO A 95 -0.31 -8.09 3.81
N MET A 96 -0.22 -7.00 4.58
CA MET A 96 -0.82 -6.92 5.91
C MET A 96 -2.26 -6.37 5.86
N VAL A 97 -2.61 -5.70 4.76
CA VAL A 97 -3.91 -5.09 4.50
C VAL A 97 -4.28 -5.31 3.04
N ASN A 98 -5.56 -5.56 2.79
CA ASN A 98 -6.16 -5.48 1.46
C ASN A 98 -7.36 -4.52 1.51
N GLN A 99 -7.22 -3.33 0.93
CA GLN A 99 -8.30 -2.34 0.87
C GLN A 99 -9.25 -2.67 -0.29
N MET A 100 -10.50 -2.98 0.03
CA MET A 100 -11.54 -3.34 -0.94
C MET A 100 -12.73 -2.39 -0.84
N GLU A 101 -13.50 -2.30 -1.92
CA GLU A 101 -14.85 -1.77 -1.87
C GLU A 101 -15.74 -2.68 -1.03
N VAL A 102 -16.45 -2.11 -0.06
CA VAL A 102 -17.44 -2.81 0.77
C VAL A 102 -18.53 -1.82 1.16
N HIS A 103 -19.78 -2.15 0.88
CA HIS A 103 -20.96 -1.36 1.27
C HIS A 103 -22.22 -2.25 1.23
N PRO A 104 -23.39 -1.81 1.71
CA PRO A 104 -24.58 -2.67 1.80
C PRO A 104 -25.09 -3.29 0.48
N LEU A 105 -24.63 -2.81 -0.68
CA LEU A 105 -24.99 -3.37 -1.99
C LEU A 105 -23.84 -4.20 -2.61
N PHE A 106 -22.69 -4.26 -1.94
CA PHE A 106 -21.51 -5.00 -2.36
C PHE A 106 -20.83 -5.60 -1.13
N ASP A 107 -21.23 -6.84 -0.82
CA ASP A 107 -20.55 -7.67 0.17
C ASP A 107 -19.45 -8.48 -0.53
N PHE A 108 -18.20 -8.07 -0.33
CA PHE A 108 -17.03 -8.65 -0.97
C PHE A 108 -16.84 -10.16 -0.70
N ILE A 109 -17.34 -10.67 0.44
CA ILE A 109 -17.22 -12.09 0.76
C ILE A 109 -18.18 -12.90 -0.12
N VAL A 110 -19.42 -12.43 -0.23
CA VAL A 110 -20.47 -13.10 -1.02
C VAL A 110 -20.23 -12.93 -2.51
N SER A 111 -19.68 -11.79 -2.96
CA SER A 111 -19.48 -11.49 -4.38
C SER A 111 -18.33 -12.26 -5.05
N GLN A 112 -17.67 -13.17 -4.33
CA GLN A 112 -16.55 -13.96 -4.83
C GLN A 112 -16.88 -15.45 -5.02
N GLU A 113 -18.12 -15.85 -4.73
CA GLU A 113 -18.70 -17.15 -5.12
C GLU A 113 -19.24 -17.09 -6.56
#